data_AF-A0A6I3KYE6-F1
#
_entry.id   AF-A0A6I3KYE6-F1
#
_cell.length_a   1.000
_cell.length_b   1.000
_cell.length_c   1.000
_cell.angle_alpha   90.00
_cell.angle_beta   90.00
_cell.angle_gamma   90.00
#
_symmetry.space_group_name_H-M   'P 1'
#
loop_
_entity.id
_entity.type
_entity.pdbx_description
1 polymer ?
#
loop_
_entity_poly.entity_id
_entity_poly.type
_entity_poly.pdbx_seq_one_letter_code
_entity_poly.pdbx_strand_id
1 'polypeptide(L)'
;MASRTGSRIDWGEIRAGTVAETGAVFAATATDAAGLGEAVAKTLTEDLRDANFRAEQVADISAYKATKLVYSVTNALEVLAGDRADKARAGSALIAEARAVLTAAGIPFHPLTALTAEAGPVGDYRPVDARQSTWQSFARGAASNEIDYLNGEIAVVAREHGIRAPLDMAVQRLLRLAARRGGGLELAGLDTVLALLPASPAPGPSDQKFRSFSMVEFDRSN
;
A
#
# COMPACT_ATOMS: atom_id res chain seq x y z
N MET A 1 -60.55 -7.48 -12.05
CA MET A 1 -59.35 -7.83 -12.86
C MET A 1 -58.20 -6.97 -12.38
N ALA A 2 -57.18 -7.59 -11.79
CA ALA A 2 -56.12 -6.94 -11.02
C ALA A 2 -55.15 -6.12 -11.90
N SER A 3 -54.88 -4.89 -11.47
CA SER A 3 -53.83 -4.02 -11.99
C SER A 3 -52.46 -4.57 -11.60
N ARG A 4 -51.61 -4.89 -12.60
CA ARG A 4 -50.19 -5.21 -12.37
C ARG A 4 -49.44 -3.91 -12.08
N THR A 5 -49.21 -3.63 -10.81
CA THR A 5 -48.24 -2.62 -10.38
C THR A 5 -46.84 -3.18 -10.63
N GLY A 6 -46.20 -2.74 -11.70
CA GLY A 6 -44.79 -3.07 -11.95
C GLY A 6 -43.94 -2.50 -10.81
N SER A 7 -43.18 -3.35 -10.12
CA SER A 7 -42.22 -2.92 -9.12
C SER A 7 -41.19 -2.02 -9.80
N ARG A 8 -41.18 -0.73 -9.45
CA ARG A 8 -40.15 0.21 -9.83
C ARG A 8 -38.83 -0.30 -9.23
N ILE A 9 -37.86 -0.64 -10.08
CA ILE A 9 -36.51 -0.96 -9.64
C ILE A 9 -35.95 0.32 -9.00
N ASP A 10 -35.66 0.26 -7.71
CA ASP A 10 -34.90 1.31 -7.02
C ASP A 10 -33.43 1.09 -7.38
N TRP A 11 -32.94 1.86 -8.36
CA TRP A 11 -31.52 1.88 -8.69
C TRP A 11 -30.80 2.50 -7.50
N GLY A 12 -29.95 1.71 -6.84
CA GLY A 12 -29.09 2.20 -5.77
C GLY A 12 -28.25 3.40 -6.21
N GLU A 13 -27.83 4.21 -5.26
CA GLU A 13 -27.04 5.41 -5.52
C GLU A 13 -25.61 5.05 -5.93
N ILE A 14 -25.17 5.49 -7.12
CA ILE A 14 -23.75 5.47 -7.51
C ILE A 14 -23.12 6.79 -7.06
N ARG A 15 -22.33 6.74 -5.97
CA ARG A 15 -21.53 7.88 -5.50
C ARG A 15 -20.13 7.79 -6.10
N ALA A 16 -19.88 8.53 -7.18
CA ALA A 16 -18.53 8.73 -7.72
C ALA A 16 -17.99 10.07 -7.20
N GLY A 17 -17.01 10.03 -6.29
CA GLY A 17 -16.30 11.24 -5.87
C GLY A 17 -15.37 11.71 -6.97
N THR A 18 -15.44 12.97 -7.38
CA THR A 18 -14.49 13.57 -8.33
C THR A 18 -13.17 13.83 -7.62
N VAL A 19 -12.17 13.01 -7.91
CA VAL A 19 -10.77 13.41 -7.85
C VAL A 19 -10.41 14.01 -9.22
N ALA A 20 -9.51 15.00 -9.27
CA ALA A 20 -9.11 15.61 -10.55
C ALA A 20 -8.55 14.54 -11.51
N GLU A 21 -7.88 13.53 -10.95
CA GLU A 21 -7.28 12.41 -11.66
C GLU A 21 -7.80 11.08 -11.07
N THR A 22 -8.07 10.09 -11.91
CA THR A 22 -8.58 8.76 -11.55
C THR A 22 -7.63 8.03 -10.57
N GLY A 23 -6.34 8.29 -10.71
CA GLY A 23 -5.26 7.74 -9.89
C GLY A 23 -3.92 8.22 -10.45
N ALA A 24 -2.82 7.78 -9.86
CA ALA A 24 -1.50 8.03 -10.40
C ALA A 24 -0.83 6.71 -10.82
N VAL A 25 0.12 6.78 -11.76
CA VAL A 25 0.96 5.69 -12.26
C VAL A 25 2.36 6.24 -12.57
N PHE A 26 3.40 5.53 -12.13
CA PHE A 26 4.79 5.85 -12.45
C PHE A 26 5.38 4.63 -13.16
N ALA A 27 6.02 4.84 -14.30
CA ALA A 27 6.63 3.80 -15.11
C ALA A 27 8.12 4.10 -15.33
N ALA A 28 8.97 3.09 -15.17
CA ALA A 28 10.39 3.17 -15.54
C ALA A 28 10.78 1.90 -16.29
N THR A 29 11.91 1.96 -16.99
CA THR A 29 12.51 0.78 -17.63
C THR A 29 13.44 0.07 -16.66
N ALA A 30 13.40 -1.26 -16.66
CA ALA A 30 14.44 -2.05 -16.01
C ALA A 30 15.82 -1.72 -16.62
N THR A 31 16.88 -1.88 -15.82
CA THR A 31 18.25 -1.38 -16.09
C THR A 31 18.89 -1.98 -17.37
N ASP A 32 18.30 -3.02 -17.95
CA ASP A 32 18.76 -3.76 -19.12
C ASP A 32 17.80 -3.69 -20.34
N ALA A 33 16.70 -2.94 -20.26
CA ALA A 33 15.64 -2.89 -21.27
C ALA A 33 15.67 -1.64 -22.18
N ALA A 34 16.86 -1.16 -22.56
CA ALA A 34 17.02 0.05 -23.37
C ALA A 34 16.29 -0.07 -24.74
N GLY A 35 15.63 1.01 -25.17
CA GLY A 35 14.91 1.08 -26.45
C GLY A 35 13.45 0.67 -26.38
N LEU A 36 13.14 -0.64 -26.42
CA LEU A 36 11.73 -1.08 -26.46
C LEU A 36 10.99 -0.76 -25.14
N GLY A 37 11.64 -0.95 -24.00
CA GLY A 37 11.02 -0.66 -22.70
C GLY A 37 10.65 0.82 -22.58
N GLU A 38 11.49 1.70 -23.11
CA GLU A 38 11.27 3.15 -23.07
C GLU A 38 10.09 3.55 -23.95
N ALA A 39 9.99 2.98 -25.15
CA ALA A 39 8.86 3.19 -26.04
C ALA A 39 7.54 2.69 -25.43
N VAL A 40 7.56 1.49 -24.82
CA VAL A 40 6.37 0.92 -24.15
C VAL A 40 5.95 1.75 -22.95
N ALA A 41 6.90 2.15 -22.10
CA ALA A 41 6.60 3.00 -20.94
C ALA A 41 6.02 4.36 -21.37
N LYS A 42 6.57 4.95 -22.44
CA LYS A 42 6.04 6.18 -23.03
C LYS A 42 4.60 5.99 -23.49
N THR A 43 4.32 5.01 -24.33
CA THR A 43 2.95 4.74 -24.83
C THR A 43 1.98 4.47 -23.68
N LEU A 44 2.35 3.63 -22.70
CA LEU A 44 1.50 3.38 -21.54
C LEU A 44 1.15 4.68 -20.81
N THR A 45 2.15 5.53 -20.53
CA THR A 45 1.90 6.76 -19.78
C THR A 45 1.08 7.78 -20.58
N GLU A 46 1.17 7.78 -21.91
CA GLU A 46 0.32 8.59 -22.79
C GLU A 46 -1.13 8.11 -22.74
N ASP A 47 -1.36 6.81 -22.95
CA ASP A 47 -2.71 6.21 -22.91
C ASP A 47 -3.40 6.41 -21.56
N LEU A 48 -2.64 6.28 -20.45
CA LEU A 48 -3.17 6.50 -19.11
C LEU A 48 -3.48 7.98 -18.84
N ARG A 49 -2.70 8.92 -19.37
CA ARG A 49 -3.01 10.35 -19.29
C ARG A 49 -4.31 10.67 -20.05
N ASP A 50 -4.51 10.08 -21.23
CA ASP A 50 -5.76 10.20 -21.98
C ASP A 50 -6.96 9.61 -21.22
N ALA A 51 -6.71 8.63 -20.35
CA ALA A 51 -7.70 8.05 -19.43
C ALA A 51 -7.83 8.80 -18.08
N ASN A 52 -7.32 10.03 -17.98
CA ASN A 52 -7.37 10.89 -16.79
C ASN A 52 -6.59 10.33 -15.57
N PHE A 53 -5.50 9.60 -15.80
CA PHE A 53 -4.52 9.26 -14.76
C PHE A 53 -3.34 10.23 -14.76
N ARG A 54 -2.79 10.50 -13.58
CA ARG A 54 -1.45 11.08 -13.45
C ARG A 54 -0.41 10.02 -13.80
N ALA A 55 -0.07 9.90 -15.07
CA ALA A 55 0.92 8.92 -15.52
C ALA A 55 2.24 9.57 -15.94
N GLU A 56 3.32 9.23 -15.24
CA GLU A 56 4.65 9.79 -15.45
C GLU A 56 5.67 8.69 -15.76
N GLN A 57 6.48 8.90 -16.81
CA GLN A 57 7.67 8.10 -17.05
C GLN A 57 8.83 8.69 -16.23
N VAL A 58 9.46 7.87 -15.40
CA VAL A 58 10.57 8.27 -14.53
C VAL A 58 11.83 7.49 -14.88
N ALA A 59 13.00 8.12 -14.73
CA ALA A 59 14.28 7.47 -15.00
C ALA A 59 14.63 6.41 -13.95
N ASP A 60 14.22 6.63 -12.70
CA ASP A 60 14.44 5.71 -11.60
C ASP A 60 13.18 5.61 -10.73
N ILE A 61 12.58 4.42 -10.71
CA ILE A 61 11.38 4.11 -9.93
C ILE A 61 11.70 3.71 -8.48
N SER A 62 12.98 3.48 -8.15
CA SER A 62 13.40 2.90 -6.87
C SER A 62 12.92 3.73 -5.67
N ALA A 63 13.05 5.06 -5.74
CA ALA A 63 12.61 5.94 -4.66
C ALA A 63 11.08 5.95 -4.48
N TYR A 64 10.31 5.81 -5.57
CA TYR A 64 8.85 5.66 -5.52
C TYR A 64 8.45 4.31 -4.91
N LYS A 65 9.16 3.23 -5.27
CA LYS A 65 9.00 1.89 -4.68
C LYS A 65 9.30 1.91 -3.19
N ALA A 66 10.40 2.54 -2.79
CA ALA A 66 10.79 2.68 -1.40
C ALA A 66 9.74 3.46 -0.60
N THR A 67 9.22 4.57 -1.13
CA THR A 67 8.09 5.29 -0.48
C THR A 67 6.86 4.39 -0.36
N LYS A 68 6.49 3.65 -1.41
CA LYS A 68 5.33 2.76 -1.36
C LYS A 68 5.50 1.67 -0.30
N LEU A 69 6.69 1.09 -0.22
CA LEU A 69 7.06 0.09 0.78
C LEU A 69 6.88 0.63 2.19
N VAL A 70 7.42 1.83 2.49
CA VAL A 70 7.33 2.50 3.80
C VAL A 70 5.90 2.58 4.33
N TYR A 71 4.89 2.77 3.48
CA TYR A 71 3.50 2.86 3.93
C TYR A 71 2.79 1.50 3.88
N SER A 72 3.18 0.62 2.96
CA SER A 72 2.56 -0.68 2.77
C SER A 72 2.88 -1.66 3.92
N VAL A 73 3.94 -1.44 4.70
CA VAL A 73 4.23 -2.22 5.93
C VAL A 73 3.08 -2.23 6.94
N THR A 74 2.19 -1.24 6.88
CA THR A 74 1.03 -1.14 7.78
C THR A 74 -0.14 -2.05 7.38
N ASN A 75 -0.16 -2.53 6.13
CA ASN A 75 -1.21 -3.41 5.62
C ASN A 75 -1.35 -4.70 6.45
N ALA A 76 -0.24 -5.15 7.03
CA ALA A 76 -0.19 -6.27 7.96
C ALA A 76 -1.16 -6.12 9.15
N LEU A 77 -1.42 -4.90 9.60
CA LEU A 77 -2.27 -4.64 10.77
C LEU A 77 -3.76 -4.80 10.47
N GLU A 78 -4.16 -4.77 9.19
CA GLU A 78 -5.56 -4.92 8.79
C GLU A 78 -6.11 -6.31 9.09
N VAL A 79 -5.24 -7.32 9.10
CA VAL A 79 -5.62 -8.72 9.32
C VAL A 79 -5.50 -9.13 10.79
N LEU A 80 -4.90 -8.30 11.64
CA LEU A 80 -4.78 -8.56 13.07
C LEU A 80 -6.06 -8.16 13.82
N ALA A 81 -6.40 -8.88 14.88
CA ALA A 81 -7.40 -8.44 15.85
C ALA A 81 -6.84 -7.32 16.73
N GLY A 82 -7.71 -6.42 17.19
CA GLY A 82 -7.37 -5.34 18.10
C GLY A 82 -8.05 -4.02 17.75
N ASP A 83 -8.01 -3.07 18.68
CA ASP A 83 -8.67 -1.79 18.51
C ASP A 83 -7.92 -0.87 17.53
N ARG A 84 -8.64 0.16 17.07
CA ARG A 84 -8.15 1.11 16.07
C ARG A 84 -6.98 1.95 16.59
N ALA A 85 -6.97 2.30 17.88
CA ALA A 85 -5.95 3.16 18.45
C ALA A 85 -4.61 2.41 18.53
N ASP A 86 -4.62 1.16 18.97
CA ASP A 86 -3.44 0.32 19.04
C ASP A 86 -2.90 -0.04 17.64
N LYS A 87 -3.78 -0.33 16.67
CA LYS A 87 -3.36 -0.47 15.27
C LYS A 87 -2.73 0.81 14.72
N ALA A 88 -3.26 1.99 15.04
CA ALA A 88 -2.67 3.26 14.59
C ALA A 88 -1.30 3.51 15.22
N ARG A 89 -1.12 3.17 16.51
CA ARG A 89 0.18 3.25 17.20
C ARG A 89 1.21 2.32 16.58
N ALA A 90 0.85 1.05 16.38
CA ALA A 90 1.70 0.08 15.72
C ALA A 90 2.06 0.51 14.29
N GLY A 91 1.10 1.01 13.53
CA GLY A 91 1.31 1.47 12.15
C GLY A 91 2.27 2.65 12.08
N SER A 92 2.13 3.63 12.97
CA SER A 92 3.05 4.77 13.05
C SER A 92 4.48 4.32 13.37
N ALA A 93 4.64 3.34 14.25
CA ALA A 93 5.95 2.80 14.61
C ALA A 93 6.59 1.97 13.51
N LEU A 94 5.82 1.16 12.78
CA LEU A 94 6.30 0.43 11.60
C LEU A 94 6.77 1.39 10.50
N ILE A 95 6.02 2.46 10.21
CA ILE A 95 6.45 3.50 9.26
C ILE A 95 7.76 4.13 9.72
N ALA A 96 7.88 4.45 11.02
CA ALA A 96 9.09 5.06 11.57
C ALA A 96 10.31 4.12 11.47
N GLU A 97 10.13 2.84 11.78
CA GLU A 97 11.17 1.81 11.66
C GLU A 97 11.61 1.62 10.20
N ALA A 98 10.67 1.45 9.28
CA ALA A 98 10.95 1.32 7.84
C ALA A 98 11.74 2.52 7.31
N ARG A 99 11.34 3.75 7.64
CA ARG A 99 12.07 4.96 7.25
C ARG A 99 13.48 4.99 7.83
N ALA A 100 13.65 4.60 9.10
CA ALA A 100 14.95 4.57 9.75
C ALA A 100 15.88 3.54 9.10
N VAL A 101 15.37 2.36 8.79
CA VAL A 101 16.11 1.30 8.09
C VAL A 101 16.56 1.75 6.72
N LEU A 102 15.64 2.26 5.88
CA LEU A 102 15.99 2.70 4.52
C LEU A 102 16.97 3.88 4.54
N THR A 103 16.79 4.83 5.46
CA THR A 103 17.72 5.95 5.63
C THR A 103 19.12 5.47 6.00
N ALA A 104 19.24 4.56 6.97
CA ALA A 104 20.53 4.03 7.41
C ALA A 104 21.19 3.12 6.35
N ALA A 105 20.39 2.47 5.49
CA ALA A 105 20.87 1.71 4.34
C ALA A 105 21.30 2.61 3.15
N GLY A 106 21.05 3.92 3.21
CA GLY A 106 21.32 4.85 2.11
C GLY A 106 20.35 4.72 0.93
N ILE A 107 19.17 4.14 1.16
CA ILE A 107 18.13 3.95 0.14
C ILE A 107 17.21 5.19 0.14
N PRO A 108 17.21 5.99 -0.93
CA PRO A 108 16.37 7.18 -1.01
C PRO A 108 14.89 6.80 -1.14
N PHE A 109 14.02 7.65 -0.59
CA PHE A 109 12.58 7.56 -0.79
C PHE A 109 11.99 8.97 -0.87
N HIS A 110 10.95 9.14 -1.68
CA HIS A 110 10.22 10.39 -1.83
C HIS A 110 9.25 10.65 -0.66
N PRO A 111 8.82 11.91 -0.44
CA PRO A 111 7.67 12.19 0.42
C PRO A 111 6.40 11.52 -0.13
N LEU A 112 5.44 11.17 0.75
CA LEU A 112 4.20 10.52 0.34
C LEU A 112 3.41 11.31 -0.72
N THR A 113 3.48 12.64 -0.66
CA THR A 113 2.83 13.53 -1.64
C THR A 113 3.28 13.27 -3.07
N ALA A 114 4.48 12.71 -3.27
CA ALA A 114 4.95 12.32 -4.60
C ALA A 114 4.10 11.19 -5.21
N LEU A 115 3.54 10.28 -4.39
CA LEU A 115 2.74 9.14 -4.83
C LEU A 115 1.26 9.46 -5.03
N THR A 116 0.77 10.57 -4.46
CA THR A 116 -0.65 10.91 -4.52
C THR A 116 -0.94 11.83 -5.70
N ALA A 117 -2.01 11.54 -6.44
CA ALA A 117 -2.67 12.53 -7.29
C ALA A 117 -3.13 13.71 -6.42
N GLU A 118 -3.09 14.93 -6.96
CA GLU A 118 -3.60 16.09 -6.22
C GLU A 118 -5.08 15.88 -5.88
N ALA A 119 -5.44 16.20 -4.63
CA ALA A 119 -6.83 16.19 -4.23
C ALA A 119 -7.56 17.32 -4.97
N GLY A 120 -8.34 16.98 -6.00
CA GLY A 120 -9.33 17.89 -6.58
C GLY A 120 -10.32 18.38 -5.51
N PRO A 121 -11.09 19.44 -5.78
CA PRO A 121 -12.04 20.00 -4.82
C PRO A 121 -12.95 18.89 -4.28
N VAL A 122 -12.82 18.62 -2.98
CA VAL A 122 -13.55 17.56 -2.29
C VAL A 122 -14.99 18.04 -2.11
N GLY A 123 -15.87 17.62 -3.01
CA GLY A 123 -17.30 17.59 -2.71
C GLY A 123 -17.56 16.72 -1.48
N ASP A 124 -18.69 16.90 -0.80
CA ASP A 124 -19.06 16.32 0.50
C ASP A 124 -18.96 14.77 0.52
N TYR A 125 -17.72 14.28 0.66
CA TYR A 125 -17.35 12.89 0.51
C TYR A 125 -17.23 12.26 1.90
N ARG A 126 -18.18 11.38 2.21
CA ARG A 126 -18.03 10.46 3.34
C ARG A 126 -17.08 9.33 2.89
N PRO A 127 -15.96 9.11 3.60
CA PRO A 127 -15.05 8.02 3.30
C PRO A 127 -15.81 6.69 3.40
N VAL A 128 -15.88 5.94 2.32
CA VAL A 128 -16.17 4.52 2.39
C VAL A 128 -14.93 3.87 3.01
N ASP A 129 -15.09 2.88 3.89
CA ASP A 129 -13.96 2.14 4.48
C ASP A 129 -13.18 1.44 3.35
N ALA A 130 -12.19 2.13 2.79
CA ALA A 130 -11.33 1.63 1.73
C ALA A 130 -10.34 0.64 2.36
N ARG A 131 -10.74 -0.64 2.40
CA ARG A 131 -9.90 -1.76 2.83
C ARG A 131 -8.78 -1.96 1.81
N GLN A 132 -7.52 -2.05 2.26
CA GLN A 132 -6.38 -2.18 1.36
C GLN A 132 -6.34 -3.56 0.67
N SER A 133 -5.54 -3.68 -0.39
CA SER A 133 -5.42 -4.90 -1.20
C SER A 133 -5.02 -6.14 -0.39
N THR A 134 -4.26 -5.96 0.68
CA THR A 134 -3.83 -7.03 1.59
C THR A 134 -5.00 -7.62 2.36
N TRP A 135 -5.95 -6.81 2.85
CA TRP A 135 -7.20 -7.32 3.44
C TRP A 135 -7.97 -8.21 2.46
N GLN A 136 -8.03 -7.80 1.18
CA GLN A 136 -8.77 -8.55 0.16
C GLN A 136 -8.08 -9.88 -0.20
N SER A 137 -6.75 -9.91 -0.26
CA SER A 137 -5.96 -11.13 -0.49
C SER A 137 -6.12 -12.12 0.68
N PHE A 138 -5.96 -11.65 1.92
CA PHE A 138 -6.10 -12.50 3.12
C PHE A 138 -7.55 -12.98 3.35
N ALA A 139 -8.55 -12.14 3.10
CA ALA A 139 -9.96 -12.51 3.25
C ALA A 139 -10.40 -13.64 2.32
N ARG A 140 -9.72 -13.82 1.17
CA ARG A 140 -10.00 -14.90 0.21
C ARG A 140 -9.26 -16.20 0.50
N GLY A 141 -8.56 -16.30 1.64
CA GLY A 141 -7.73 -17.47 1.95
C GLY A 141 -6.56 -17.66 0.99
N ALA A 142 -6.22 -16.63 0.20
CA ALA A 142 -5.00 -16.65 -0.58
C ALA A 142 -3.84 -16.61 0.42
N ALA A 143 -3.15 -17.75 0.56
CA ALA A 143 -1.87 -17.82 1.23
C ALA A 143 -0.80 -17.11 0.38
N SER A 144 -0.92 -15.79 0.21
CA SER A 144 0.05 -14.98 -0.54
C SER A 144 0.62 -13.95 0.42
N ASN A 145 1.74 -14.24 1.07
CA ASN A 145 3.12 -13.94 0.62
C ASN A 145 3.44 -12.44 0.48
N GLU A 146 2.45 -11.54 0.45
CA GLU A 146 2.69 -10.09 0.32
C GLU A 146 3.54 -9.57 1.49
N ILE A 147 3.34 -10.10 2.70
CA ILE A 147 4.10 -9.67 3.89
C ILE A 147 5.61 -9.89 3.74
N ASP A 148 6.02 -10.93 3.01
CA ASP A 148 7.44 -11.16 2.74
C ASP A 148 8.02 -10.10 1.81
N TYR A 149 7.20 -9.55 0.91
CA TYR A 149 7.54 -8.46 0.00
C TYR A 149 7.23 -7.06 0.59
N LEU A 150 6.77 -6.99 1.84
CA LEU A 150 6.49 -5.75 2.56
C LEU A 150 7.41 -5.65 3.78
N ASN A 151 6.92 -6.05 4.97
CA ASN A 151 7.74 -6.06 6.18
C ASN A 151 8.99 -6.95 6.04
N GLY A 152 8.90 -8.00 5.22
CA GLY A 152 10.03 -8.86 4.91
C GLY A 152 11.16 -8.18 4.14
N GLU A 153 10.85 -7.27 3.22
CA GLU A 153 11.87 -6.47 2.50
C GLU A 153 12.61 -5.55 3.46
N ILE A 154 11.89 -4.89 4.38
CA ILE A 154 12.53 -4.08 5.44
C ILE A 154 13.44 -4.96 6.31
N ALA A 155 13.00 -6.18 6.65
CA ALA A 155 13.81 -7.12 7.41
C ALA A 155 15.06 -7.61 6.65
N VAL A 156 14.98 -7.79 5.33
CA VAL A 156 16.12 -8.14 4.47
C VAL A 156 17.12 -6.99 4.42
N VAL A 157 16.67 -5.78 4.07
CA VAL A 157 17.52 -4.57 4.04
C VAL A 157 18.20 -4.36 5.39
N ALA A 158 17.45 -4.47 6.48
CA ALA A 158 18.00 -4.31 7.82
C ALA A 158 19.13 -5.32 8.09
N ARG A 159 18.93 -6.60 7.73
CA ARG A 159 19.94 -7.65 7.93
C ARG A 159 21.18 -7.42 7.07
N GLU A 160 21.02 -7.06 5.80
CA GLU A 160 22.13 -6.83 4.87
C GLU A 160 23.02 -5.66 5.30
N HIS A 161 22.42 -4.66 5.94
CA HIS A 161 23.13 -3.45 6.40
C HIS A 161 23.47 -3.47 7.91
N GLY A 162 23.20 -4.57 8.63
CA GLY A 162 23.48 -4.66 10.07
C GLY A 162 22.61 -3.75 10.96
N ILE A 163 21.44 -3.34 10.48
CA ILE A 163 20.47 -2.47 11.16
C ILE A 163 19.44 -3.34 11.90
N ARG A 164 18.88 -2.81 12.98
CA ARG A 164 17.78 -3.47 13.71
C ARG A 164 16.42 -3.04 13.13
N ALA A 165 15.57 -4.02 12.81
CA ALA A 165 14.17 -3.82 12.43
C ALA A 165 13.24 -4.77 13.22
N PRO A 166 13.16 -4.63 14.57
CA PRO A 166 12.43 -5.56 15.42
C PRO A 166 10.92 -5.62 15.14
N LEU A 167 10.26 -4.50 14.80
CA LEU A 167 8.82 -4.46 14.55
C LEU A 167 8.49 -5.18 13.24
N ASP A 168 9.16 -4.81 12.14
CA ASP A 168 8.94 -5.41 10.82
C ASP A 168 9.27 -6.91 10.82
N MET A 169 10.35 -7.32 11.51
CA MET A 169 10.67 -8.74 11.70
C MET A 169 9.62 -9.49 12.51
N ALA A 170 9.06 -8.87 13.56
CA ALA A 170 8.04 -9.51 14.39
C ALA A 170 6.73 -9.70 13.60
N VAL A 171 6.28 -8.66 12.89
CA VAL A 171 5.09 -8.71 12.04
C VAL A 171 5.26 -9.76 10.93
N GLN A 172 6.41 -9.76 10.25
CA GLN A 172 6.70 -10.74 9.21
C GLN A 172 6.59 -12.18 9.74
N ARG A 173 7.23 -12.47 10.89
CA ARG A 173 7.20 -13.81 11.48
C ARG A 173 5.78 -14.22 11.91
N LEU A 174 5.05 -13.31 12.53
CA LEU A 174 3.68 -13.55 12.99
C LEU A 174 2.77 -13.93 11.82
N LEU A 175 2.76 -13.11 10.76
CA LEU A 175 1.88 -13.36 9.62
C LEU A 175 2.34 -14.53 8.76
N ARG A 176 3.65 -14.79 8.65
CA ARG A 176 4.15 -16.01 8.02
C ARG A 176 3.65 -17.26 8.76
N LEU A 177 3.62 -17.24 10.08
CA LEU A 177 3.12 -18.35 10.88
C LEU A 177 1.60 -18.51 10.74
N ALA A 178 0.85 -17.40 10.71
CA ALA A 178 -0.59 -17.42 10.47
C ALA A 178 -0.93 -17.98 9.06
N ALA A 179 -0.20 -17.54 8.03
CA ALA A 179 -0.36 -18.04 6.66
C ALA A 179 -0.13 -19.56 6.56
N ARG A 180 0.89 -20.09 7.25
CA ARG A 180 1.13 -21.55 7.34
C ARG A 180 -0.01 -22.33 8.00
N ARG A 181 -0.87 -21.66 8.76
CA ARG A 181 -2.05 -22.24 9.42
C ARG A 181 -3.36 -22.01 8.64
N GLY A 182 -3.27 -21.55 7.39
CA GLY A 182 -4.44 -21.31 6.54
C GLY A 182 -4.85 -19.83 6.44
N GLY A 183 -4.10 -18.92 7.06
CA GLY A 183 -4.39 -17.48 7.02
C GLY A 183 -5.63 -17.11 7.85
N GLY A 184 -6.27 -15.99 7.49
CA GLY A 184 -7.48 -15.51 8.15
C GLY A 184 -7.49 -14.01 8.42
N LEU A 185 -8.59 -13.56 9.02
CA LEU A 185 -8.78 -12.20 9.56
C LEU A 185 -8.88 -12.29 11.08
N GLU A 186 -8.77 -11.13 11.76
CA GLU A 186 -8.82 -11.04 13.23
C GLU A 186 -7.76 -11.93 13.91
N LEU A 187 -6.56 -11.97 13.33
CA LEU A 187 -5.43 -12.77 13.83
C LEU A 187 -4.88 -12.18 15.13
N ALA A 188 -4.58 -13.03 16.11
CA ALA A 188 -3.93 -12.59 17.34
C ALA A 188 -2.47 -12.11 17.10
N GLY A 189 -1.93 -11.36 18.06
CA GLY A 189 -0.51 -11.00 18.11
C GLY A 189 -0.20 -9.50 17.94
N LEU A 190 -1.22 -8.63 17.86
CA LEU A 190 -1.02 -7.18 17.92
C LEU A 190 -0.29 -6.76 19.21
N ASP A 191 -0.62 -7.40 20.34
CA ASP A 191 0.05 -7.26 21.63
C ASP A 191 1.57 -7.49 21.55
N THR A 192 2.00 -8.48 20.77
CA THR A 192 3.43 -8.77 20.54
C THR A 192 4.12 -7.62 19.82
N VAL A 193 3.45 -6.97 18.86
CA VAL A 193 3.96 -5.79 18.17
C VAL A 193 3.98 -4.58 19.12
N LEU A 194 2.93 -4.39 19.91
CA LEU A 194 2.82 -3.29 20.88
C LEU A 194 3.90 -3.36 21.97
N ALA A 195 4.27 -4.57 22.41
CA ALA A 195 5.32 -4.79 23.40
C ALA A 195 6.71 -4.38 22.91
N LEU A 196 6.90 -4.26 21.60
CA LEU A 196 8.16 -3.82 20.97
C LEU A 196 8.21 -2.32 20.70
N LEU A 197 7.13 -1.59 20.98
CA LEU A 197 7.09 -0.15 20.74
C LEU A 197 8.12 0.58 21.62
N PRO A 198 8.82 1.59 21.08
CA PRO A 198 9.68 2.43 21.89
C PRO A 198 8.86 3.19 22.94
N ALA A 199 9.46 3.44 24.10
CA ALA A 199 8.81 4.08 25.25
C ALA A 199 8.32 5.54 24.99
N SER A 200 8.68 6.14 23.86
CA SER A 200 8.15 7.43 23.41
C SER A 200 7.69 7.31 21.96
N PRO A 201 6.44 7.67 21.62
CA PRO A 201 5.97 7.64 20.24
C PRO A 201 6.69 8.73 19.43
N ALA A 202 7.27 8.35 18.30
CA ALA A 202 7.56 9.32 17.25
C ALA A 202 6.21 9.93 16.79
N PRO A 203 6.13 11.23 16.50
CA PRO A 203 4.91 11.83 15.99
C PRO A 203 4.50 11.09 14.70
N GLY A 204 3.34 10.44 14.73
CA GLY A 204 2.78 9.74 13.58
C GLY A 204 2.39 10.73 12.48
N PRO A 205 2.38 10.29 11.21
CA PRO A 205 1.85 11.11 10.14
C PRO A 205 0.37 11.44 10.42
N SER A 206 0.01 12.72 10.35
CA SER A 206 -1.38 13.19 10.40
C SER A 206 -2.20 12.51 9.32
N ASP A 207 -3.43 12.09 9.65
CA ASP A 207 -4.44 11.44 8.80
C ASP A 207 -4.38 11.88 7.32
N GLN A 208 -3.54 11.21 6.52
CA GLN A 208 -3.61 11.21 5.07
C GLN A 208 -4.10 9.84 4.66
N LYS A 209 -5.36 9.80 4.24
CA LYS A 209 -5.98 8.57 3.73
C LYS A 209 -5.23 8.12 2.49
N PHE A 210 -4.59 6.97 2.62
CA PHE A 210 -3.96 6.26 1.52
C PHE A 210 -5.04 5.90 0.49
N ARG A 211 -4.98 6.53 -0.67
CA ARG A 211 -5.72 6.07 -1.84
C ARG A 211 -4.84 5.08 -2.59
N SER A 212 -5.43 3.95 -2.98
CA SER A 212 -4.76 2.90 -3.76
C SER A 212 -4.01 3.50 -4.95
N PHE A 213 -2.72 3.14 -5.08
CA PHE A 213 -1.88 3.49 -6.22
C PHE A 213 -1.23 2.21 -6.74
N SER A 214 -1.19 2.05 -8.06
CA SER A 214 -0.61 0.91 -8.76
C SER A 214 0.69 1.32 -9.45
N MET A 215 1.76 0.57 -9.21
CA MET A 215 3.06 0.78 -9.84
C MET A 215 3.27 -0.33 -10.86
N VAL A 216 3.62 0.05 -12.09
CA VAL A 216 3.82 -0.89 -13.19
C VAL A 216 5.29 -0.89 -13.54
N GLU A 217 5.92 -2.06 -13.43
CA GLU A 217 7.26 -2.31 -13.92
C GLU A 217 7.16 -3.26 -15.11
N PHE A 218 7.83 -2.91 -16.20
CA PHE A 218 7.89 -3.75 -17.39
C PHE A 218 9.14 -4.63 -17.30
N ASP A 219 8.95 -5.89 -16.92
CA ASP A 219 9.95 -6.94 -17.06
C ASP A 219 9.69 -7.75 -18.33
N ARG A 220 10.76 -8.11 -19.06
CA ARG A 220 10.67 -9.02 -20.20
C ARG A 220 10.75 -10.45 -19.69
N SER A 221 9.57 -11.04 -19.51
CA SER A 221 9.41 -12.48 -19.63
C SER A 221 8.15 -12.83 -20.44
N ASN A 222 8.19 -12.50 -21.74
CA ASN A 222 8.01 -13.42 -22.89
C ASN A 222 8.11 -12.64 -24.21
#